data_AF-A0A9N9L9N2-F1
#
_entry.id   AF-A0A9N9L9N2-F1
#
_cell.length_a   1.000
_cell.length_b   1.000
_cell.length_c   1.000
_cell.angle_alpha   90.00
_cell.angle_beta   90.00
_cell.angle_gamma   90.00
#
_symmetry.space_group_name_H-M   'P 1'
#
loop_
_entity.id
_entity.type
_entity.pdbx_description
1 polymer ?
#
loop_
_entity_poly.entity_id
_entity_poly.type
_entity_poly.pdbx_seq_one_letter_code
_entity_poly.pdbx_strand_id
1 'polypeptide(L)'
;MSSKKTHDRQVLLNDIVNLGFPAAMKCSYCQTHSRNCIMSTRHTRCSECIRVGRSKCDGKPEFLDGYEALARQEEKLEEEEEEAMAKILRLRKQKKFLQRRRNDMMARGFKSLQELDEAEEKEREKEKEMEKKEMEEEAARPASLPTSSGSDSALDLGLDPTFFEAFPPDHEMWATLGFGGGTPEVPPSTG
;
A
#
# COMPACT_ATOMS: atom_id res chain seq x y z
N MET A 1 25.29 53.92 -47.41
CA MET A 1 24.15 53.03 -47.62
C MET A 1 24.61 51.60 -47.41
N SER A 2 24.24 50.97 -46.28
CA SER A 2 24.61 49.57 -46.03
C SER A 2 23.81 48.67 -46.98
N SER A 3 24.50 47.85 -47.78
CA SER A 3 23.86 46.93 -48.74
C SER A 3 22.94 45.94 -48.00
N LYS A 4 21.79 45.56 -48.57
CA LYS A 4 20.81 44.64 -47.93
C LYS A 4 21.47 43.40 -47.31
N LYS A 5 22.45 42.82 -48.02
CA LYS A 5 23.25 41.67 -47.56
C LYS A 5 24.00 41.90 -46.23
N THR A 6 24.42 43.13 -45.95
CA THR A 6 25.12 43.46 -44.69
C THR A 6 24.15 43.57 -43.51
N HIS A 7 22.95 44.08 -43.75
CA HIS A 7 21.89 44.17 -42.75
C HIS A 7 21.39 42.77 -42.36
N ASP A 8 21.08 41.93 -43.34
CA ASP A 8 20.58 40.56 -43.09
C ASP A 8 21.59 39.72 -42.30
N ARG A 9 22.87 39.93 -42.57
CA ARG A 9 23.96 39.29 -41.82
C ARG A 9 24.02 39.76 -40.37
N GLN A 10 23.79 41.04 -40.10
CA GLN A 10 23.76 41.58 -38.73
C GLN A 10 22.56 41.06 -37.94
N VAL A 11 21.38 40.99 -38.57
CA VAL A 11 20.19 40.39 -37.95
C VAL A 11 20.46 38.94 -37.56
N LEU A 12 21.00 38.14 -38.49
CA LEU A 12 21.35 36.74 -38.24
C LEU A 12 22.38 36.59 -37.10
N LEU A 13 23.36 37.48 -37.04
CA LEU A 13 24.36 37.47 -35.96
C LEU A 13 23.73 37.76 -34.61
N ASN A 14 22.87 38.77 -34.53
CA ASN A 14 22.18 39.13 -33.29
C ASN A 14 21.30 37.97 -32.82
N ASP A 15 20.57 37.31 -33.72
CA ASP A 15 19.75 36.16 -33.38
C ASP A 15 20.58 35.00 -32.79
N ILE A 16 21.75 34.71 -33.38
CA ILE A 16 22.63 33.64 -32.89
C ILE A 16 23.32 34.02 -31.59
N VAL A 17 23.69 35.29 -31.41
CA VAL A 17 24.33 35.73 -30.16
C VAL A 17 23.32 35.74 -29.00
N ASN A 18 22.07 36.12 -29.26
CA ASN A 18 21.05 36.25 -28.21
C ASN A 18 20.38 34.91 -27.85
N LEU A 19 20.12 34.04 -28.85
CA LEU A 19 19.40 32.78 -28.67
C LEU A 19 20.32 31.54 -28.79
N GLY A 20 21.58 31.74 -29.14
CA GLY A 20 22.54 30.66 -29.26
C GLY A 20 23.19 30.28 -27.95
N PHE A 21 23.92 29.18 -27.99
CA PHE A 21 24.65 28.60 -26.89
C PHE A 21 26.14 28.43 -27.26
N PRO A 22 27.05 28.50 -26.28
CA PRO A 22 28.44 28.17 -26.51
C PRO A 22 28.54 26.69 -26.92
N ALA A 23 29.11 26.42 -28.09
CA ALA A 23 29.34 25.06 -28.53
C ALA A 23 30.37 24.38 -27.60
N ALA A 24 30.02 23.20 -27.07
CA ALA A 24 30.91 22.41 -26.22
C ALA A 24 32.26 22.14 -26.91
N MET A 25 32.23 21.87 -28.21
CA MET A 25 33.40 21.78 -29.09
C MET A 25 33.40 22.95 -30.07
N LYS A 26 34.47 23.76 -30.05
CA LYS A 26 34.65 24.87 -31.01
C LYS A 26 34.85 24.32 -32.42
N CYS A 27 34.32 25.01 -33.44
CA CYS A 27 34.66 24.66 -34.82
C CYS A 27 36.15 24.91 -35.11
N SER A 28 36.71 24.22 -36.11
CA SER A 28 38.14 24.30 -36.47
C SER A 28 38.66 25.74 -36.61
N TYR A 29 37.85 26.63 -37.20
CA TYR A 29 38.19 28.05 -37.32
C TYR A 29 38.26 28.78 -35.97
N CYS A 30 37.23 28.60 -35.14
CA CYS A 30 37.19 29.26 -33.83
C CYS A 30 38.26 28.70 -32.88
N GLN A 31 38.62 27.43 -33.02
CA GLN A 31 39.69 26.80 -32.25
C GLN A 31 41.06 27.38 -32.62
N THR A 32 41.39 27.47 -33.92
CA THR A 32 42.67 28.04 -34.40
C THR A 32 42.82 29.52 -34.08
N HIS A 33 41.73 30.28 -34.05
CA HIS A 33 41.75 31.73 -33.81
C HIS A 33 41.36 32.12 -32.38
N SER A 34 41.25 31.14 -31.46
CA SER A 34 40.87 31.37 -30.06
C SER A 34 39.59 32.20 -29.87
N ARG A 35 38.58 31.99 -30.73
CA ARG A 35 37.29 32.70 -30.67
C ARG A 35 36.22 31.94 -29.89
N ASN A 36 35.15 32.63 -29.51
CA ASN A 36 33.98 32.03 -28.87
C ASN A 36 33.03 31.50 -29.94
N CYS A 37 32.85 30.18 -29.97
CA CYS A 37 31.99 29.53 -30.94
C CYS A 37 30.56 29.47 -30.37
N ILE A 38 29.72 30.45 -30.71
CA ILE A 38 28.30 30.46 -30.33
C ILE A 38 27.50 29.90 -31.50
N MET A 39 26.71 28.85 -31.25
CA MET A 39 25.89 28.18 -32.25
C MET A 39 24.41 28.26 -31.87
N SER A 40 23.54 28.10 -32.85
CA SER A 40 22.10 28.02 -32.65
C SER A 40 21.59 26.74 -33.32
N THR A 41 20.48 26.18 -32.84
CA THR A 41 19.81 25.04 -33.48
C THR A 41 19.31 25.36 -34.88
N ARG A 42 18.91 26.61 -35.10
CA ARG A 42 18.26 27.05 -36.34
C ARG A 42 19.24 27.33 -37.47
N HIS A 43 20.54 27.41 -37.16
CA HIS A 43 21.57 27.81 -38.11
C HIS A 43 22.79 26.90 -38.05
N THR A 44 23.25 26.46 -39.21
CA THR A 44 24.38 25.53 -39.35
C THR A 44 25.75 26.19 -39.10
N ARG A 45 25.80 27.50 -38.88
CA ARG A 45 27.06 28.26 -38.73
C ARG A 45 27.10 29.00 -37.41
N CYS A 46 28.27 29.04 -36.78
CA CYS A 46 28.47 29.83 -35.58
C CYS A 46 28.53 31.34 -35.88
N SER A 47 28.32 32.15 -34.84
CA SER A 47 28.36 33.61 -34.89
C SER A 47 29.65 34.13 -35.56
N GLU A 48 30.80 33.59 -35.20
CA GLU A 48 32.09 34.05 -35.75
C GLU A 48 32.27 33.67 -37.22
N CYS A 49 31.87 32.47 -37.63
CA CYS A 49 31.91 32.07 -39.04
C CYS A 49 30.99 32.96 -39.90
N ILE A 50 29.82 33.34 -39.38
CA ILE A 50 28.92 34.29 -40.05
C ILE A 50 29.55 35.67 -40.10
N ARG A 51 30.17 36.14 -39.01
CA ARG A 51 30.83 37.47 -38.90
C ARG A 51 32.04 37.62 -39.81
N VAL A 52 32.74 36.53 -40.12
CA VAL A 52 33.84 36.49 -41.09
C VAL A 52 33.33 36.24 -42.51
N GLY A 53 32.19 35.56 -42.65
CA GLY A 53 31.50 35.37 -43.93
C GLY A 53 31.85 34.05 -44.57
N ARG A 54 32.27 33.08 -43.76
CA ARG A 54 32.51 31.72 -44.21
C ARG A 54 31.19 31.05 -44.59
N SER A 55 31.23 30.33 -45.70
CA SER A 55 30.10 29.53 -46.20
C SER A 55 29.91 28.23 -45.41
N LYS A 56 30.99 27.68 -44.83
CA LYS A 56 30.99 26.42 -44.08
C LYS A 56 31.47 26.61 -42.64
N CYS A 57 30.88 25.84 -41.73
CA CYS A 57 31.25 25.77 -40.32
C CYS A 57 31.16 24.31 -39.88
N ASP A 58 32.25 23.76 -39.36
CA ASP A 58 32.33 22.34 -38.95
C ASP A 58 31.89 22.11 -37.50
N GLY A 59 31.41 23.16 -36.83
CA GLY A 59 30.81 23.02 -35.50
C GLY A 59 29.49 22.25 -35.62
N LYS A 60 29.28 21.26 -34.76
CA LYS A 60 28.03 20.50 -34.70
C LYS A 60 27.24 20.90 -33.46
N PRO A 61 25.94 21.21 -33.57
CA PRO A 61 25.05 21.34 -32.44
C PRO A 61 24.64 19.94 -31.96
N GLU A 62 25.59 19.17 -31.40
CA GLU A 62 25.37 17.76 -31.00
C GLU A 62 24.39 17.58 -29.81
N PHE A 63 23.95 18.67 -29.16
CA PHE A 63 23.40 18.58 -27.81
C PHE A 63 21.86 18.61 -27.70
N LEU A 64 21.11 18.90 -28.77
CA LEU A 64 19.70 19.33 -28.58
C LEU A 64 18.63 18.32 -28.98
N ASP A 65 18.84 17.49 -30.00
CA ASP A 65 17.84 16.47 -30.37
C ASP A 65 17.72 15.37 -29.30
N GLY A 66 18.82 15.07 -28.59
CA GLY A 66 18.81 14.13 -27.47
C GLY A 66 18.23 14.71 -26.18
N TYR A 67 18.37 16.02 -25.96
CA TYR A 67 17.92 16.66 -24.72
C TYR A 67 16.40 16.69 -24.60
N GLU A 68 15.69 17.03 -25.68
CA GLU A 68 14.22 17.05 -25.65
C GLU A 68 13.63 15.64 -25.47
N ALA A 69 14.27 14.63 -26.07
CA ALA A 69 13.89 13.23 -25.86
C ALA A 69 14.11 12.78 -24.42
N LEU A 70 15.22 13.18 -23.79
CA LEU A 70 15.51 12.90 -22.38
C LEU A 70 14.53 13.61 -21.45
N ALA A 71 14.22 14.88 -21.70
CA ALA A 71 13.26 15.64 -20.90
C ALA A 71 11.86 14.98 -20.90
N ARG A 72 11.39 14.50 -22.06
CA ARG A 72 10.12 13.76 -22.16
C ARG A 72 10.16 12.41 -21.44
N GLN A 73 11.32 11.75 -21.41
CA GLN A 73 11.49 10.50 -20.66
C GLN A 73 11.49 10.75 -19.15
N GLU A 74 12.10 11.84 -18.70
CA GLU A 74 12.11 12.27 -17.30
C GLU A 74 10.69 12.60 -16.82
N GLU A 75 9.94 13.41 -17.56
CA GLU A 75 8.53 13.73 -17.25
C GLU A 75 7.68 12.46 -17.14
N LYS A 76 7.85 11.51 -18.06
CA LYS A 76 7.12 10.23 -18.01
C LYS A 76 7.48 9.41 -16.77
N LEU A 77 8.75 9.40 -16.36
CA LEU A 77 9.18 8.70 -15.16
C LEU A 77 8.62 9.35 -13.88
N GLU A 78 8.53 10.68 -13.86
CA GLU A 78 7.92 11.42 -12.74
C GLU A 78 6.43 11.06 -12.59
N GLU A 79 5.67 11.00 -13.69
CA GLU A 79 4.27 10.55 -13.67
C GLU A 79 4.12 9.12 -13.13
N GLU A 80 4.96 8.19 -13.62
CA GLU A 80 4.96 6.80 -13.15
C GLU A 80 5.33 6.70 -11.65
N GLU A 81 6.26 7.54 -11.17
CA GLU A 81 6.63 7.62 -9.75
C GLU A 81 5.47 8.11 -8.89
N GLU A 82 4.78 9.17 -9.31
CA GLU A 82 3.61 9.72 -8.61
C GLU A 82 2.48 8.68 -8.47
N GLU A 83 2.17 7.96 -9.56
CA GLU A 83 1.18 6.88 -9.54
C GLU A 83 1.58 5.75 -8.58
N ALA A 84 2.85 5.34 -8.61
CA ALA A 84 3.38 4.32 -7.71
C ALA A 84 3.32 4.77 -6.24
N MET A 85 3.66 6.02 -5.95
CA MET A 85 3.57 6.60 -4.61
C MET A 85 2.12 6.62 -4.10
N ALA A 86 1.15 7.02 -4.93
CA ALA A 86 -0.26 6.98 -4.58
C ALA A 86 -0.73 5.57 -4.21
N LYS A 87 -0.30 4.56 -4.98
CA LYS A 87 -0.58 3.15 -4.69
C LYS A 87 0.05 2.69 -3.37
N ILE A 88 1.30 3.07 -3.10
CA ILE A 88 2.00 2.75 -1.85
C ILE A 88 1.25 3.36 -0.65
N LEU A 89 0.81 4.62 -0.74
CA LEU A 89 0.06 5.27 0.33
C LEU A 89 -1.26 4.55 0.62
N ARG A 90 -2.00 4.17 -0.42
CA ARG A 90 -3.24 3.38 -0.28
C ARG A 90 -2.98 2.04 0.42
N LEU A 91 -1.97 1.30 -0.01
CA LEU A 91 -1.59 0.03 0.59
C LEU A 91 -1.17 0.19 2.06
N ARG A 92 -0.41 1.23 2.39
CA ARG A 92 -0.04 1.56 3.77
C ARG A 92 -1.27 1.83 4.65
N LYS A 93 -2.26 2.55 4.13
CA LYS A 93 -3.53 2.80 4.84
C LYS A 93 -4.31 1.51 5.09
N GLN A 94 -4.41 0.64 4.09
CA GLN A 94 -5.05 -0.67 4.21
C GLN A 94 -4.32 -1.56 5.23
N LYS A 95 -2.99 -1.62 5.18
CA LYS A 95 -2.17 -2.35 6.16
C LYS A 95 -2.41 -1.87 7.58
N LYS A 96 -2.42 -0.55 7.80
CA LYS A 96 -2.71 0.05 9.13
C LYS A 96 -4.12 -0.29 9.60
N PHE A 97 -5.11 -0.25 8.70
CA PHE A 97 -6.49 -0.63 9.04
C PHE A 97 -6.58 -2.10 9.47
N LEU A 98 -5.99 -3.01 8.71
CA LEU A 98 -5.97 -4.44 9.04
C LEU A 98 -5.23 -4.71 10.36
N GLN A 99 -4.10 -4.04 10.60
CA GLN A 99 -3.39 -4.14 11.87
C GLN A 99 -4.25 -3.69 13.05
N ARG A 100 -4.98 -2.58 12.93
CA ARG A 100 -5.90 -2.11 13.97
C ARG A 100 -7.02 -3.11 14.21
N ARG A 101 -7.68 -3.57 13.15
CA ARG A 101 -8.77 -4.56 13.25
C ARG A 101 -8.31 -5.85 13.92
N ARG A 102 -7.13 -6.35 13.53
CA ARG A 102 -6.51 -7.53 14.15
C ARG A 102 -6.26 -7.30 15.64
N ASN A 103 -5.70 -6.16 16.02
CA ASN A 103 -5.41 -5.87 17.43
C ASN A 103 -6.70 -5.73 18.26
N ASP A 104 -7.76 -5.11 17.70
CA ASP A 104 -9.07 -5.02 18.34
C ASP A 104 -9.70 -6.40 18.56
N MET A 105 -9.62 -7.28 17.56
CA MET A 105 -10.08 -8.67 17.69
C MET A 105 -9.34 -9.42 18.78
N MET A 106 -8.00 -9.28 18.86
CA MET A 106 -7.21 -9.88 19.95
C MET A 106 -7.61 -9.32 21.31
N ALA A 107 -7.76 -7.99 21.44
CA ALA A 107 -8.11 -7.35 22.69
C ALA A 107 -9.48 -7.82 23.22
N ARG A 108 -10.48 -7.94 22.34
CA ARG A 108 -11.79 -8.50 22.70
C ARG A 108 -11.70 -9.97 23.09
N GLY A 109 -10.90 -10.76 22.36
CA GLY A 109 -10.64 -12.16 22.69
C GLY A 109 -10.02 -12.31 24.08
N PHE A 110 -9.00 -11.53 24.42
CA PHE A 110 -8.38 -11.56 25.75
C PHE A 110 -9.33 -11.09 26.85
N LYS A 111 -10.13 -10.05 26.60
CA LYS A 111 -11.13 -9.58 27.59
C LYS A 111 -12.20 -10.64 27.85
N SER A 112 -12.68 -11.31 26.80
CA SER A 112 -13.63 -12.41 26.93
C SER A 112 -13.06 -13.59 27.71
N LEU A 113 -11.78 -13.92 27.53
CA LEU A 113 -11.13 -14.99 28.30
C LEU A 113 -10.99 -14.61 29.77
N GLN A 114 -10.54 -13.40 30.07
CA GLN A 114 -10.43 -12.91 31.44
C GLN A 114 -11.79 -12.92 32.17
N GLU A 115 -12.86 -12.51 31.50
CA GLU A 115 -14.22 -12.53 32.07
C GLU A 115 -14.69 -13.96 32.41
N LEU A 116 -14.33 -14.95 31.57
CA LEU A 116 -14.65 -16.36 31.82
C LEU A 116 -13.85 -16.94 32.98
N ASP A 117 -12.54 -16.67 33.04
CA ASP A 117 -11.66 -17.11 34.13
C ASP A 117 -12.15 -16.55 35.48
N GLU A 118 -12.49 -15.26 35.53
CA GLU A 118 -13.04 -14.62 36.74
C GLU A 118 -14.40 -15.20 37.15
N ALA A 119 -15.26 -15.58 36.19
CA ALA A 119 -16.55 -16.18 36.48
C ALA A 119 -16.38 -17.58 37.09
N GLU A 120 -15.50 -18.40 36.50
CA GLU A 120 -15.18 -19.74 37.00
C GLU A 120 -14.54 -19.70 38.40
N GLU A 121 -13.65 -18.74 38.67
CA GLU A 121 -13.10 -18.53 40.01
C GLU A 121 -14.17 -18.17 41.03
N LYS A 122 -15.09 -17.25 40.70
CA LYS A 122 -16.21 -16.88 41.59
C LYS A 122 -17.15 -18.05 41.86
N GLU A 123 -17.37 -18.92 40.88
CA GLU A 123 -18.17 -20.15 41.08
C GLU A 123 -17.46 -21.13 42.01
N ARG A 124 -16.16 -21.38 41.80
CA ARG A 124 -15.34 -22.21 42.69
C ARG A 124 -15.29 -21.67 44.12
N GLU A 125 -15.25 -20.35 44.31
CA GLU A 125 -15.27 -19.74 45.64
C GLU A 125 -16.63 -19.94 46.32
N LYS A 126 -17.74 -19.73 45.60
CA LYS A 126 -19.09 -19.96 46.13
C LYS A 126 -19.32 -21.42 46.50
N GLU A 127 -18.89 -22.35 45.65
CA GLU A 127 -19.00 -23.79 45.93
C GLU A 127 -18.27 -24.15 47.22
N LYS A 128 -17.02 -23.70 47.39
CA LYS A 128 -16.25 -23.90 48.63
C LYS A 128 -16.90 -23.25 49.85
N GLU A 129 -17.52 -22.08 49.71
CA GLU A 129 -18.25 -21.44 50.81
C GLU A 129 -19.50 -22.20 51.20
N MET A 130 -20.24 -22.73 50.22
CA MET A 130 -21.42 -23.56 50.46
C MET A 130 -21.03 -24.88 51.13
N GLU A 131 -20.02 -25.59 50.63
CA GLU A 131 -19.49 -26.81 51.24
C GLU A 131 -19.05 -26.58 52.70
N LYS A 132 -18.35 -25.47 52.98
CA LYS A 132 -17.96 -25.12 54.36
C LYS A 132 -19.15 -24.88 55.28
N LYS A 133 -20.18 -24.18 54.78
CA LYS A 133 -21.42 -23.93 55.55
C LYS A 133 -22.18 -25.23 55.81
N GLU A 134 -22.26 -26.12 54.83
CA GLU A 134 -22.89 -27.43 54.98
C GLU A 134 -22.13 -28.31 55.99
N MET A 135 -20.79 -28.34 55.93
CA MET A 135 -19.98 -29.06 56.93
C MET A 135 -20.13 -28.48 58.34
N GLU A 136 -20.25 -27.17 58.49
CA GLU A 136 -20.47 -26.50 59.79
C GLU A 136 -21.88 -26.77 60.33
N GLU A 137 -22.90 -26.77 59.47
CA GLU A 137 -24.28 -27.11 59.82
C GLU A 137 -24.44 -28.60 60.17
N GLU A 138 -23.78 -29.50 59.43
CA GLU A 138 -23.75 -30.93 59.74
C GLU A 138 -23.01 -31.22 61.06
N ALA A 139 -21.93 -30.50 61.35
CA ALA A 139 -21.22 -30.58 62.63
C ALA A 139 -22.04 -30.04 63.82
N ALA A 140 -23.00 -29.14 63.58
CA ALA A 140 -23.92 -28.61 64.59
C ALA A 140 -25.18 -29.48 64.80
N ARG A 141 -25.37 -30.54 64.01
CA ARG A 141 -26.57 -31.39 64.02
C ARG A 141 -26.42 -32.59 64.98
N PRO A 142 -27.27 -32.79 66.00
CA PRO A 142 -27.19 -33.97 66.85
C PRO A 142 -27.66 -35.23 66.10
N ALA A 143 -26.94 -36.34 66.29
CA ALA A 143 -27.14 -37.60 65.59
C ALA A 143 -28.53 -38.23 65.81
N SER A 144 -29.26 -38.47 64.72
CA SER A 144 -30.38 -39.43 64.66
C SER A 144 -30.35 -40.21 63.34
N LEU A 145 -30.46 -41.53 63.44
CA LEU A 145 -30.37 -42.53 62.37
C LEU A 145 -31.59 -42.56 61.41
N PRO A 146 -31.46 -43.16 60.20
CA PRO A 146 -32.26 -42.83 59.02
C PRO A 146 -33.53 -43.68 58.85
N THR A 147 -34.53 -43.12 58.16
CA THR A 147 -35.70 -43.84 57.64
C THR A 147 -35.83 -43.66 56.14
N SER A 148 -36.41 -44.68 55.52
CA SER A 148 -36.30 -45.10 54.12
C SER A 148 -37.16 -44.36 53.11
N SER A 149 -36.76 -44.54 51.84
CA SER A 149 -37.64 -44.78 50.67
C SER A 149 -38.27 -43.56 50.00
N GLY A 150 -37.89 -43.35 48.73
CA GLY A 150 -38.69 -42.54 47.81
C GLY A 150 -37.90 -41.88 46.69
N SER A 151 -37.68 -42.62 45.59
CA SER A 151 -37.63 -42.15 44.20
C SER A 151 -36.97 -40.80 43.89
N ASP A 152 -35.81 -40.83 43.23
CA ASP A 152 -35.38 -39.73 42.36
C ASP A 152 -35.09 -40.27 40.97
N SER A 153 -35.99 -39.94 40.05
CA SER A 153 -35.75 -40.04 38.62
C SER A 153 -34.59 -39.13 38.28
N ALA A 154 -33.45 -39.72 37.96
CA ALA A 154 -32.37 -39.03 37.28
C ALA A 154 -32.95 -38.45 35.97
N LEU A 155 -33.05 -37.12 35.90
CA LEU A 155 -33.13 -36.43 34.62
C LEU A 155 -31.78 -36.63 33.93
N ASP A 156 -31.70 -37.74 33.21
CA ASP A 156 -30.76 -37.95 32.13
C ASP A 156 -31.00 -36.85 31.10
N LEU A 157 -30.30 -35.72 31.21
CA LEU A 157 -30.08 -34.80 30.10
C LEU A 157 -29.08 -35.42 29.14
N GLY A 158 -29.40 -36.64 28.70
CA GLY A 158 -28.82 -37.26 27.55
C GLY A 158 -29.11 -36.36 26.37
N LEU A 159 -28.09 -35.64 25.92
CA LEU A 159 -28.01 -35.24 24.52
C LEU A 159 -28.13 -36.53 23.72
N ASP A 160 -29.34 -36.80 23.27
CA ASP A 160 -29.65 -37.91 22.38
C ASP A 160 -28.70 -37.80 21.17
N PRO A 161 -27.88 -38.83 20.88
CA PRO A 161 -26.98 -38.85 19.72
C PRO A 161 -27.72 -38.59 18.40
N THR A 162 -29.04 -38.75 18.36
CA THR A 162 -29.87 -38.47 17.18
C THR A 162 -30.15 -36.99 16.95
N PHE A 163 -29.81 -36.08 17.87
CA PHE A 163 -29.91 -34.63 17.63
C PHE A 163 -29.09 -34.19 16.42
N PHE A 164 -27.93 -34.81 16.19
CA PHE A 164 -27.09 -34.58 15.02
C PHE A 164 -27.53 -35.35 13.76
N GLU A 165 -28.35 -36.41 13.90
CA GLU A 165 -28.95 -37.10 12.74
C GLU A 165 -30.24 -36.43 12.25
N ALA A 166 -31.00 -35.77 13.13
CA ALA A 166 -32.23 -35.08 12.79
C ALA A 166 -31.99 -33.71 12.11
N PHE A 167 -30.81 -33.11 12.29
CA PHE A 167 -30.46 -31.80 11.75
C PHE A 167 -29.12 -31.83 10.99
N PRO A 168 -29.13 -32.26 9.72
CA PRO A 168 -27.94 -32.21 8.88
C PRO A 168 -27.40 -30.77 8.74
N PRO A 169 -26.09 -30.59 8.47
CA PRO A 169 -25.41 -29.28 8.43
C PRO A 169 -26.02 -28.22 7.51
N ASP A 170 -26.91 -28.66 6.62
CA ASP A 170 -27.60 -27.94 5.57
C ASP A 170 -29.06 -27.61 5.92
N HIS A 171 -29.51 -27.88 7.14
CA HIS A 171 -30.84 -27.50 7.62
C HIS A 171 -30.98 -25.97 7.81
N GLU A 172 -32.09 -25.39 7.31
CA GLU A 172 -32.37 -23.94 7.24
C GLU A 172 -32.18 -23.18 8.56
N MET A 173 -32.27 -23.86 9.71
CA MET A 173 -32.01 -23.25 11.02
C MET A 173 -30.57 -22.71 11.13
N TRP A 174 -29.57 -23.38 10.54
CA TRP A 174 -28.17 -22.95 10.60
C TRP A 174 -27.89 -21.74 9.70
N ALA A 175 -28.66 -21.57 8.63
CA ALA A 175 -28.55 -20.41 7.73
C ALA A 175 -28.98 -19.10 8.42
N THR A 176 -29.91 -19.15 9.37
CA THR A 176 -30.39 -17.97 10.11
C THR A 176 -29.44 -17.50 11.23
N LEU A 177 -28.52 -18.36 11.67
CA LEU A 177 -27.56 -18.07 12.75
C LEU A 177 -26.21 -17.52 12.24
N GLY A 178 -26.07 -17.27 10.94
CA GLY A 178 -24.95 -16.48 10.39
C GLY A 178 -23.56 -17.13 10.48
N PHE A 179 -23.49 -18.46 10.61
CA PHE A 179 -22.22 -19.23 10.57
C PHE A 179 -21.81 -19.61 9.14
N GLY A 180 -22.12 -18.75 8.16
CA GLY A 180 -21.82 -18.97 6.74
C GLY A 180 -20.36 -18.72 6.40
N GLY A 181 -19.50 -19.73 6.59
CA GLY A 181 -18.17 -19.78 5.99
C GLY A 181 -18.26 -20.00 4.47
N GLY A 182 -18.52 -18.93 3.72
CA GLY A 182 -18.49 -18.99 2.26
C GLY A 182 -17.09 -19.30 1.75
N THR A 183 -16.92 -20.45 1.08
CA THR A 183 -15.73 -20.74 0.29
C THR A 183 -15.71 -19.82 -0.93
N PRO A 184 -14.61 -19.10 -1.24
CA PRO A 184 -14.52 -18.36 -2.49
C PRO A 184 -14.43 -19.32 -3.67
N GLU A 185 -15.35 -19.16 -4.63
CA GLU A 185 -15.31 -19.81 -5.94
C GLU A 185 -14.01 -19.45 -6.67
N VAL A 186 -13.31 -20.47 -7.16
CA VAL A 186 -12.14 -20.31 -8.04
C VAL A 186 -12.64 -20.35 -9.49
N PRO A 187 -12.38 -19.33 -10.32
CA PRO A 187 -12.80 -19.34 -11.72
C PRO A 187 -11.99 -20.35 -12.55
N PRO A 188 -12.58 -20.93 -13.62
CA PRO A 188 -11.93 -21.97 -14.42
C PRO A 188 -10.74 -21.44 -15.24
N SER A 189 -9.63 -22.16 -15.19
CA SER A 189 -8.47 -21.97 -16.06
C SER A 189 -8.84 -22.32 -17.50
N THR A 190 -8.81 -21.35 -18.40
CA THR A 190 -8.83 -21.58 -19.85
C THR A 190 -7.48 -22.15 -20.28
N GLY A 191 -7.50 -23.38 -20.80
CA GLY A 191 -6.46 -23.95 -21.65
C GLY A 191 -6.90 -23.92 -23.11
#